data_AF-G0W595-F1
#
_entry.id   AF-G0W595-F1
#
_cell.length_a   1.000
_cell.length_b   1.000
_cell.length_c   1.000
_cell.angle_alpha   90.00
_cell.angle_beta   90.00
_cell.angle_gamma   90.00
#
_symmetry.space_group_name_H-M   'P 1'
#
loop_
_entity.id
_entity.type
_entity.pdbx_description
1 polymer ?
#
loop_
_entity_poly.entity_id
_entity_poly.type
_entity_poly.pdbx_seq_one_letter_code
_entity_poly.pdbx_strand_id
1 'polypeptide(L)'
;MFRKFTKEDIHSRSKVKSSVQRTLKAKLTSQYPKLEDVIDELIPKKSQIELIKCEDKIQLYTVDGEVLFFQKFDELIPTLRLVHRFPEAYPTVQVDRGAIKFVLSGANIMCPGLTSPGAKLPDAPGFEKDSIVVITAENKDSALAIGKLLMSTEDIKSINKGHGVEMIHHLGDPLWNFTTD
;
A
#
# COMPACT_ATOMS: atom_id res chain seq x y z
N MET A 1 2.34 -9.53 -3.01
CA MET A 1 1.66 -9.42 -4.32
C MET A 1 2.64 -9.41 -5.50
N PHE A 2 3.64 -8.51 -5.54
CA PHE A 2 4.47 -8.29 -6.74
C PHE A 2 5.75 -9.14 -6.85
N ARG A 3 5.95 -10.16 -6.01
CA ARG A 3 7.24 -10.88 -5.88
C ARG A 3 7.83 -11.43 -7.19
N LYS A 4 6.98 -11.78 -8.16
CA LYS A 4 7.37 -12.29 -9.48
C LYS A 4 6.95 -11.37 -10.64
N PHE A 5 6.49 -10.16 -10.34
CA PHE A 5 5.99 -9.25 -11.36
C PHE A 5 7.11 -8.82 -12.30
N THR A 6 6.83 -8.80 -13.59
CA THR A 6 7.73 -8.43 -14.68
C THR A 6 6.99 -7.62 -15.74
N LYS A 7 7.72 -7.08 -16.72
CA LYS A 7 7.10 -6.39 -17.86
C LYS A 7 6.23 -7.33 -18.72
N GLU A 8 6.48 -8.64 -18.70
CA GLU A 8 5.69 -9.64 -19.46
C GLU A 8 4.28 -9.82 -18.88
N ASP A 9 4.08 -9.48 -17.61
CA ASP A 9 2.77 -9.54 -16.96
C ASP A 9 1.84 -8.40 -17.42
N ILE A 10 2.30 -7.45 -18.25
CA ILE A 10 1.49 -6.33 -18.74
C ILE A 10 0.71 -6.76 -19.98
N HIS A 11 -0.62 -6.72 -19.91
CA HIS A 11 -1.50 -7.10 -21.02
C HIS A 11 -1.91 -5.92 -21.89
N SER A 12 -2.23 -4.77 -21.28
CA SER A 12 -2.69 -3.60 -22.04
C SER A 12 -2.52 -2.30 -21.26
N ARG A 13 -2.45 -1.19 -22.00
CA ARG A 13 -2.45 0.17 -21.47
C ARG A 13 -3.57 0.97 -22.10
N SER A 14 -4.29 1.76 -21.31
CA SER A 14 -5.40 2.56 -21.81
C SER A 14 -5.62 3.81 -20.98
N LYS A 15 -6.04 4.90 -21.62
CA LYS A 15 -6.38 6.14 -20.92
C LYS A 15 -7.76 6.02 -20.27
N VAL A 16 -7.85 6.41 -19.00
CA VAL A 16 -9.08 6.40 -18.22
C VAL A 16 -9.96 7.58 -18.64
N LYS A 17 -11.27 7.34 -18.80
CA LYS A 17 -12.25 8.39 -19.12
C LYS A 17 -12.36 9.39 -17.95
N SER A 18 -12.62 10.66 -18.25
CA SER A 18 -12.73 11.72 -17.22
C SER A 18 -13.80 11.47 -16.16
N SER A 19 -14.88 10.74 -16.49
CA SER A 19 -15.88 10.30 -15.50
C SER A 19 -15.28 9.32 -14.49
N VAL A 20 -14.58 8.29 -14.98
CA VAL A 20 -13.94 7.27 -14.15
C VAL A 20 -12.79 7.87 -13.34
N GLN A 21 -12.02 8.80 -13.89
CA GLN A 21 -10.97 9.52 -13.15
C GLN A 21 -11.55 10.28 -11.95
N ARG A 22 -12.72 10.93 -12.09
CA ARG A 22 -13.42 11.58 -10.97
C ARG A 22 -13.85 10.55 -9.91
N THR A 23 -14.36 9.40 -10.33
CA THR A 23 -14.71 8.30 -9.40
C THR A 23 -13.48 7.77 -8.67
N LEU A 24 -12.35 7.60 -9.36
CA LEU A 24 -11.10 7.15 -8.74
C LEU A 24 -10.58 8.15 -7.71
N LYS A 25 -10.61 9.46 -8.01
CA LYS A 25 -10.27 10.51 -7.05
C LYS A 25 -11.14 10.43 -5.80
N ALA A 26 -12.46 10.41 -5.98
CA ALA A 26 -13.41 10.34 -4.86
C ALA A 26 -13.23 9.07 -4.02
N LYS A 27 -12.93 7.93 -4.66
CA LYS A 27 -12.65 6.68 -3.96
C LYS A 27 -11.34 6.75 -3.18
N LEU A 28 -10.28 7.32 -3.76
CA LEU A 28 -8.99 7.46 -3.11
C LEU A 28 -9.07 8.39 -1.89
N THR A 29 -9.75 9.53 -1.99
CA THR A 29 -9.94 10.44 -0.85
C THR A 29 -10.91 9.88 0.18
N SER A 30 -11.90 9.07 -0.23
CA SER A 30 -12.74 8.37 0.75
C SER A 30 -11.96 7.30 1.54
N GLN A 31 -10.99 6.62 0.93
CA GLN A 31 -10.14 5.63 1.61
C GLN A 31 -9.01 6.28 2.43
N TYR A 32 -8.45 7.38 1.92
CA TYR A 32 -7.36 8.12 2.55
C TYR A 32 -7.72 9.62 2.61
N PRO A 33 -8.55 10.04 3.60
CA PRO A 33 -9.09 11.41 3.66
C PRO A 33 -8.03 12.51 3.65
N LYS A 34 -6.87 12.26 4.23
CA LYS A 34 -5.77 13.24 4.26
C LYS A 34 -5.13 13.50 2.88
N LEU A 35 -5.49 12.74 1.84
CA LEU A 35 -5.08 13.03 0.47
C LEU A 35 -5.99 14.07 -0.22
N GLU A 36 -7.11 14.46 0.39
CA GLU A 36 -8.06 15.40 -0.20
C GLU A 36 -7.41 16.74 -0.57
N ASP A 37 -6.54 17.27 0.30
CA ASP A 37 -5.87 18.54 0.06
C ASP A 37 -4.84 18.50 -1.08
N VAL A 38 -4.34 17.30 -1.42
CA VAL A 38 -3.26 17.10 -2.40
C VAL A 38 -3.72 16.33 -3.65
N ILE A 39 -5.00 15.93 -3.74
CA ILE A 39 -5.50 15.07 -4.81
C ILE A 39 -5.41 15.73 -6.20
N ASP A 40 -5.55 17.06 -6.26
CA ASP A 40 -5.45 17.83 -7.49
C ASP A 40 -3.99 18.10 -7.90
N GLU A 41 -3.03 17.97 -6.97
CA GLU A 41 -1.60 17.92 -7.28
C GLU A 41 -1.22 16.54 -7.80
N LEU A 42 -1.71 15.47 -7.15
CA LEU A 42 -1.44 14.09 -7.51
C LEU A 42 -2.01 13.71 -8.89
N ILE A 43 -3.24 14.13 -9.16
CA ILE A 43 -3.91 13.85 -10.43
C ILE A 43 -4.42 15.20 -10.97
N PRO A 44 -3.56 16.00 -11.64
CA PRO A 44 -3.95 17.29 -12.18
C PRO A 44 -5.14 17.18 -13.14
N LYS A 45 -6.01 18.20 -13.19
CA LYS A 45 -7.18 18.22 -14.09
C LYS A 45 -6.82 18.11 -15.57
N LYS A 46 -5.60 18.53 -15.94
CA LYS A 46 -5.06 18.44 -17.30
C LYS A 46 -4.40 17.08 -17.58
N SER A 47 -3.95 16.38 -16.54
CA SER A 47 -3.37 15.05 -16.66
C SER A 47 -4.49 14.01 -16.74
N GLN A 48 -4.19 12.91 -17.42
CA GLN A 48 -5.12 11.80 -17.59
C GLN A 48 -4.51 10.55 -16.97
N ILE A 49 -5.29 9.86 -16.14
CA ILE A 49 -4.85 8.57 -15.59
C ILE A 49 -4.72 7.56 -16.74
N GLU A 50 -3.58 6.90 -16.83
CA GLU A 50 -3.42 5.69 -17.63
C GLU A 50 -3.61 4.46 -16.73
N LEU A 51 -4.41 3.51 -17.22
CA LEU A 51 -4.65 2.22 -16.62
C LEU A 51 -3.79 1.18 -17.35
N ILE A 52 -2.89 0.54 -16.61
CA ILE A 52 -2.11 -0.61 -17.04
C ILE A 52 -2.77 -1.85 -16.45
N LYS A 53 -3.26 -2.76 -17.30
CA LYS A 53 -3.81 -4.05 -16.89
C LYS A 53 -2.72 -5.10 -16.93
N CYS A 54 -2.61 -5.87 -15.85
CA CYS A 54 -1.61 -6.89 -15.67
C CYS A 54 -2.24 -8.27 -15.38
N GLU A 55 -1.39 -9.29 -15.35
CA GLU A 55 -1.68 -10.63 -14.85
C GLU A 55 -2.32 -10.59 -13.44
N ASP A 56 -3.01 -11.65 -13.04
CA ASP A 56 -3.70 -11.75 -11.74
C ASP A 56 -4.77 -10.67 -11.47
N LYS A 57 -5.30 -10.04 -12.53
CA LYS A 57 -6.27 -8.94 -12.46
C LYS A 57 -5.74 -7.72 -11.72
N ILE A 58 -4.42 -7.55 -11.69
CA ILE A 58 -3.77 -6.36 -11.14
C ILE A 58 -3.97 -5.20 -12.12
N GLN A 59 -4.30 -4.03 -11.57
CA GLN A 59 -4.45 -2.79 -12.32
C GLN A 59 -3.52 -1.75 -11.71
N LEU A 60 -2.63 -1.17 -12.50
CA LEU A 60 -1.79 -0.05 -12.08
C LEU A 60 -2.35 1.24 -12.68
N TYR A 61 -2.43 2.28 -11.85
CA TYR A 61 -2.92 3.59 -12.25
C TYR A 61 -1.78 4.58 -12.23
N THR A 62 -1.48 5.12 -13.41
CA THR A 62 -0.33 5.97 -13.64
C THR A 62 -0.75 7.38 -14.03
N VAL A 63 0.02 8.36 -13.59
CA VAL A 63 -0.12 9.76 -13.98
C VAL A 63 1.27 10.27 -14.30
N ASP A 64 1.44 10.84 -15.48
CA ASP A 64 2.70 11.46 -15.93
C ASP A 64 3.92 10.53 -15.78
N GLY A 65 3.73 9.23 -16.02
CA GLY A 65 4.78 8.19 -15.96
C GLY A 65 5.02 7.61 -14.56
N GLU A 66 4.28 8.03 -13.54
CA GLU A 66 4.41 7.50 -12.18
C GLU A 66 3.23 6.63 -11.80
N VAL A 67 3.49 5.43 -11.24
CA VAL A 67 2.44 4.60 -10.64
C VAL A 67 2.08 5.19 -9.27
N LEU A 68 0.88 5.75 -9.15
CA LEU A 68 0.41 6.35 -7.90
C LEU A 68 -0.26 5.31 -7.00
N PHE A 69 -1.11 4.46 -7.57
CA PHE A 69 -1.84 3.41 -6.87
C PHE A 69 -2.08 2.21 -7.78
N PHE A 70 -2.39 1.09 -7.17
CA PHE A 70 -2.78 -0.13 -7.85
C PHE A 70 -4.02 -0.71 -7.19
N GLN A 71 -4.64 -1.65 -7.88
CA GLN A 71 -5.86 -2.30 -7.43
C GLN A 71 -5.80 -3.77 -7.79
N LYS A 72 -6.20 -4.60 -6.83
CA LYS A 72 -6.56 -6.00 -7.07
C LYS A 72 -7.93 -6.20 -6.43
N PHE A 73 -8.94 -6.45 -7.25
CA PHE A 73 -10.37 -6.40 -6.86
C PHE A 73 -10.85 -4.99 -6.58
N ASP A 74 -11.23 -4.64 -5.34
CA ASP A 74 -11.96 -3.41 -5.06
C ASP A 74 -11.14 -2.31 -4.38
N GLU A 75 -10.08 -2.61 -3.65
CA GLU A 75 -9.37 -1.55 -2.90
C GLU A 75 -8.29 -0.84 -3.72
N LEU A 76 -8.21 0.49 -3.59
CA LEU A 76 -7.10 1.25 -4.14
C LEU A 76 -5.96 1.27 -3.13
N ILE A 77 -4.83 0.71 -3.52
CA ILE A 77 -3.66 0.57 -2.67
C ILE A 77 -2.59 1.52 -3.19
N PRO A 78 -2.07 2.46 -2.38
CA PRO A 78 -1.04 3.39 -2.81
C PRO A 78 0.26 2.63 -3.11
N THR A 79 1.14 3.19 -3.94
CA THR A 79 2.52 2.69 -4.02
C THR A 79 3.35 3.17 -2.85
N LEU A 80 4.45 2.49 -2.52
CA LEU A 80 5.35 2.96 -1.46
C LEU A 80 5.93 4.34 -1.77
N ARG A 81 6.13 4.68 -3.06
CA ARG A 81 6.58 6.02 -3.47
C ARG A 81 5.56 7.10 -3.10
N LEU A 82 4.27 6.83 -3.34
CA LEU A 82 3.21 7.75 -2.93
C LEU A 82 3.13 7.85 -1.40
N VAL A 83 3.24 6.71 -0.70
CA VAL A 83 3.27 6.67 0.78
C VAL A 83 4.42 7.52 1.33
N HIS A 84 5.61 7.44 0.74
CA HIS A 84 6.76 8.23 1.19
C HIS A 84 6.60 9.74 0.97
N ARG A 85 5.80 10.17 -0.02
CA ARG A 85 5.46 11.58 -0.23
C ARG A 85 4.49 12.12 0.83
N PHE A 86 3.56 11.29 1.29
CA PHE A 86 2.50 11.68 2.24
C PHE A 86 2.35 10.66 3.39
N PRO A 87 3.39 10.44 4.21
CA PRO A 87 3.44 9.32 5.16
C PRO A 87 2.29 9.34 6.19
N GLU A 88 1.80 10.53 6.55
CA GLU A 88 0.73 10.67 7.54
C GLU A 88 -0.66 10.33 6.99
N ALA A 89 -0.81 10.15 5.67
CA ALA A 89 -2.10 9.96 5.02
C ALA A 89 -2.68 8.54 5.15
N TYR A 90 -1.93 7.61 5.74
CA TYR A 90 -2.23 6.19 5.69
C TYR A 90 -2.30 5.54 7.08
N PRO A 91 -3.23 4.59 7.30
CA PRO A 91 -3.20 3.70 8.47
C PRO A 91 -1.83 3.02 8.56
N THR A 92 -1.16 3.15 9.70
CA THR A 92 0.24 2.72 9.84
C THR A 92 0.42 1.86 11.08
N VAL A 93 1.19 0.79 10.92
CA VAL A 93 1.70 -0.06 12.00
C VAL A 93 3.23 -0.09 11.95
N GLN A 94 3.87 -0.25 13.11
CA GLN A 94 5.32 -0.31 13.23
C GLN A 94 5.74 -1.71 13.68
N VAL A 95 6.69 -2.30 12.97
CA VAL A 95 7.36 -3.54 13.40
C VAL A 95 8.65 -3.24 14.15
N ASP A 96 9.12 -4.19 14.94
CA ASP A 96 10.46 -4.11 15.52
C ASP A 96 11.59 -4.22 14.48
N ARG A 97 12.81 -3.90 14.93
CA ARG A 97 14.02 -3.99 14.12
C ARG A 97 14.31 -5.40 13.57
N GLY A 98 13.95 -6.46 14.30
CA GLY A 98 14.18 -7.85 13.92
C GLY A 98 13.36 -8.29 12.71
N ALA A 99 12.16 -7.72 12.55
CA ALA A 99 11.26 -8.00 11.44
C ALA A 99 11.71 -7.38 10.10
N ILE A 100 12.53 -6.32 10.11
CA ILE A 100 12.90 -5.52 8.92
C ILE A 100 13.39 -6.40 7.76
N LYS A 101 14.35 -7.29 8.01
CA LYS A 101 14.94 -8.16 6.97
C LYS A 101 13.87 -9.04 6.30
N PHE A 102 12.93 -9.56 7.08
CA PHE A 102 11.89 -10.45 6.59
C PHE A 102 10.83 -9.70 5.80
N VAL A 103 10.44 -8.51 6.27
CA VAL A 103 9.53 -7.60 5.55
C VAL A 103 10.10 -7.24 4.18
N LEU A 104 11.37 -6.85 4.11
CA LEU A 104 12.05 -6.53 2.84
C LEU A 104 12.28 -7.73 1.93
N SER A 105 12.11 -8.96 2.45
CA SER A 105 12.13 -10.20 1.66
C SER A 105 10.74 -10.60 1.16
N GLY A 106 9.71 -9.80 1.47
CA GLY A 106 8.32 -10.06 1.09
C GLY A 106 7.58 -11.06 1.98
N ALA A 107 8.07 -11.30 3.21
CA ALA A 107 7.39 -12.19 4.15
C ALA A 107 6.19 -11.52 4.83
N ASN A 108 5.18 -12.31 5.19
CA ASN A 108 4.09 -11.90 6.06
C ASN A 108 4.62 -11.55 7.46
N ILE A 109 3.91 -10.68 8.18
CA ILE A 109 4.30 -10.24 9.52
C ILE A 109 3.51 -11.05 10.55
N MET A 110 4.25 -11.64 11.48
CA MET A 110 3.68 -12.40 12.59
C MET A 110 3.24 -11.46 13.71
N CYS A 111 2.19 -11.81 14.46
CA CYS A 111 1.69 -10.98 15.57
C CYS A 111 2.79 -10.60 16.58
N PRO A 112 3.73 -11.48 16.98
CA PRO A 112 4.84 -11.10 17.88
C PRO A 112 5.74 -9.97 17.35
N GLY A 113 5.85 -9.80 16.03
CA GLY A 113 6.62 -8.70 15.43
C GLY A 113 5.88 -7.35 15.46
N LEU A 114 4.61 -7.34 15.87
CA LEU A 114 3.74 -6.17 16.01
C LEU A 114 3.42 -5.82 17.47
N THR A 115 3.84 -6.66 18.42
CA THR A 115 3.56 -6.52 19.86
C THR A 115 4.82 -6.49 20.73
N SER A 116 6.00 -6.60 20.11
CA SER A 116 7.30 -6.49 20.76
C SER A 116 7.58 -5.05 21.23
N PRO A 117 8.58 -4.82 22.11
CA PRO A 117 8.86 -3.48 22.65
C PRO A 117 9.18 -2.41 21.61
N GLY A 118 9.73 -2.80 20.46
CA GLY A 118 10.04 -1.91 19.34
C GLY A 118 8.89 -1.77 18.33
N ALA A 119 7.79 -2.51 18.50
CA ALA A 119 6.62 -2.44 17.64
C ALA A 119 5.59 -1.45 18.18
N LYS A 120 4.76 -0.91 17.30
CA LYS A 120 3.67 0.00 17.66
C LYS A 120 2.44 -0.28 16.82
N LEU A 121 1.32 -0.47 17.50
CA LEU A 121 -0.02 -0.56 16.93
C LEU A 121 -0.85 0.63 17.43
N PRO A 122 -1.84 1.11 16.67
CA PRO A 122 -2.69 2.23 17.09
C PRO A 122 -3.40 1.94 18.43
N ASP A 123 -3.75 3.00 19.15
CA ASP A 123 -4.63 2.90 20.32
C ASP A 123 -6.06 2.57 19.88
N ALA A 124 -6.86 2.02 20.81
CA ALA A 124 -8.23 1.63 20.51
C ALA A 124 -9.15 2.86 20.38
N PRO A 125 -10.10 2.89 19.41
CA PRO A 125 -10.34 1.86 18.39
C PRO A 125 -9.25 1.89 17.31
N GLY A 126 -8.63 0.74 17.07
CA GLY A 126 -7.57 0.56 16.09
C GLY A 126 -8.11 0.22 14.71
N PHE A 127 -7.40 -0.65 13.99
CA PHE A 127 -7.78 -1.03 12.64
C PHE A 127 -8.41 -2.42 12.60
N GLU A 128 -9.47 -2.54 11.81
CA GLU A 128 -10.21 -3.78 11.62
C GLU A 128 -9.46 -4.76 10.71
N LYS A 129 -9.84 -6.03 10.79
CA LYS A 129 -9.40 -7.05 9.85
C LYS A 129 -9.68 -6.60 8.40
N ASP A 130 -8.81 -7.03 7.48
CA ASP A 130 -8.81 -6.68 6.06
C ASP A 130 -8.45 -5.22 5.74
N SER A 131 -8.18 -4.36 6.74
CA SER A 131 -7.68 -3.01 6.47
C SER A 131 -6.29 -3.03 5.83
N ILE A 132 -6.08 -2.14 4.85
CA ILE A 132 -4.77 -1.86 4.27
C ILE A 132 -3.96 -0.99 5.23
N VAL A 133 -2.75 -1.43 5.54
CA VAL A 133 -1.84 -0.74 6.44
C VAL A 133 -0.46 -0.55 5.80
N VAL A 134 0.15 0.58 6.11
CA VAL A 134 1.56 0.87 5.86
C VAL A 134 2.39 0.30 7.01
N ILE A 135 3.52 -0.32 6.67
CA ILE A 135 4.43 -0.94 7.63
C ILE A 135 5.67 -0.07 7.73
N THR A 136 5.87 0.52 8.89
CA THR A 136 7.10 1.21 9.28
C THR A 136 7.93 0.33 10.21
N ALA A 137 9.14 0.76 10.55
CA ALA A 137 9.97 0.04 11.50
C ALA A 137 10.62 0.96 12.52
N GLU A 138 10.94 0.38 13.68
CA GLU A 138 11.69 1.02 14.73
C GLU A 138 12.98 1.67 14.18
N ASN A 139 13.19 2.96 14.48
CA ASN A 139 14.34 3.75 14.04
C ASN A 139 14.48 3.87 12.50
N LYS A 140 13.36 3.89 11.77
CA LYS A 140 13.30 4.15 10.33
C LYS A 140 12.21 5.16 10.01
N ASP A 141 12.57 6.19 9.24
CA ASP A 141 11.63 7.25 8.85
C ASP A 141 10.75 6.85 7.66
N SER A 142 11.24 5.95 6.81
CA SER A 142 10.54 5.52 5.59
C SER A 142 9.77 4.21 5.80
N ALA A 143 8.58 4.13 5.22
CA ALA A 143 7.79 2.91 5.17
C ALA A 143 8.53 1.79 4.41
N LEU A 144 8.46 0.57 4.94
CA LEU A 144 9.10 -0.62 4.38
C LEU A 144 8.19 -1.38 3.43
N ALA A 145 6.89 -1.38 3.72
CA ALA A 145 5.92 -2.20 3.01
C ALA A 145 4.49 -1.68 3.18
N ILE A 146 3.60 -2.29 2.39
CA ILE A 146 2.16 -2.18 2.48
C ILE A 146 1.62 -3.61 2.59
N GLY A 147 0.65 -3.80 3.47
CA GLY A 147 0.06 -5.09 3.73
C GLY A 147 -1.40 -4.97 4.11
N LYS A 148 -2.04 -6.12 4.27
CA LYS A 148 -3.42 -6.23 4.71
C LYS A 148 -3.50 -6.94 6.05
N LEU A 149 -4.26 -6.38 6.97
CA LEU A 149 -4.50 -7.02 8.26
C LEU A 149 -5.27 -8.34 8.10
N LEU A 150 -4.77 -9.41 8.69
CA LEU A 150 -5.44 -10.70 8.76
C LEU A 150 -6.30 -10.86 10.03
N MET A 151 -6.09 -9.97 11.00
CA MET A 151 -6.77 -9.87 12.29
C MET A 151 -6.85 -8.37 12.66
N SER A 152 -7.81 -7.96 13.49
CA SER A 152 -7.84 -6.57 13.98
C SER A 152 -6.59 -6.27 14.82
N THR A 153 -6.25 -4.99 14.98
CA THR A 153 -5.08 -4.60 15.79
C THR A 153 -5.23 -5.00 17.26
N GLU A 154 -6.46 -5.06 17.76
CA GLU A 154 -6.86 -5.51 19.08
C GLU A 154 -6.66 -7.02 19.25
N ASP A 155 -7.05 -7.80 18.24
CA ASP A 155 -6.82 -9.25 18.21
C ASP A 155 -5.32 -9.56 18.12
N ILE A 156 -4.55 -8.79 17.33
CA ILE A 156 -3.10 -8.93 17.24
C ILE A 156 -2.46 -8.72 18.62
N LYS A 157 -2.87 -7.66 19.35
CA LYS A 157 -2.38 -7.37 20.70
C LYS A 157 -2.74 -8.48 21.70
N SER A 158 -3.97 -8.97 21.67
CA SER A 158 -4.49 -9.91 22.67
C SER A 158 -4.08 -11.37 22.43
N ILE A 159 -4.15 -11.84 21.18
CA ILE A 159 -3.85 -13.24 20.81
C ILE A 159 -2.34 -13.45 20.66
N ASN A 160 -1.64 -12.47 20.10
CA ASN A 160 -0.19 -12.46 19.92
C ASN A 160 0.39 -13.74 19.26
N LYS A 161 -0.35 -14.36 18.35
CA LYS A 161 0.05 -15.60 17.66
C LYS A 161 -0.49 -15.63 16.24
N GLY A 162 0.26 -16.23 15.31
CA GLY A 162 -0.13 -16.37 13.91
C GLY A 162 0.29 -15.18 13.05
N HIS A 163 -0.25 -15.13 11.83
CA HIS A 163 -0.01 -14.05 10.88
C HIS A 163 -0.93 -12.86 11.19
N GLY A 164 -0.33 -11.69 11.46
CA GLY A 164 -1.08 -10.45 11.70
C GLY A 164 -1.29 -9.65 10.41
N VAL A 165 -0.29 -9.62 9.52
CA VAL A 165 -0.35 -8.88 8.25
C VAL A 165 0.11 -9.75 7.09
N GLU A 166 -0.70 -9.78 6.04
CA GLU A 166 -0.36 -10.33 4.73
C GLU A 166 0.40 -9.30 3.89
N MET A 167 1.50 -9.71 3.27
CA MET A 167 2.37 -8.84 2.48
C MET A 167 1.81 -8.54 1.09
N ILE A 168 1.62 -7.25 0.77
CA ILE A 168 1.17 -6.80 -0.55
C ILE A 168 2.36 -6.29 -1.37
N HIS A 169 3.03 -5.24 -0.91
CA HIS A 169 4.07 -4.53 -1.65
C HIS A 169 5.18 -4.14 -0.67
N HIS A 170 6.46 -4.29 -1.05
CA HIS A 170 7.58 -3.91 -0.18
C HIS A 170 8.69 -3.20 -0.94
N LEU A 171 9.54 -2.48 -0.21
CA LEU A 171 10.72 -1.84 -0.79
C LEU A 171 11.62 -2.88 -1.43
N GLY A 172 12.04 -2.58 -2.66
CA GLY A 172 12.88 -3.47 -3.46
C GLY A 172 12.12 -4.57 -4.21
N ASP A 173 10.80 -4.67 -4.08
CA ASP A 173 10.03 -5.58 -4.92
C ASP A 173 9.97 -5.10 -6.39
N PRO A 174 9.50 -5.95 -7.32
CA PRO A 174 9.46 -5.56 -8.72
C PRO A 174 8.59 -4.35 -9.04
N LEU A 175 7.51 -4.07 -8.29
CA LEU A 175 6.73 -2.84 -8.48
C LEU A 175 7.51 -1.61 -8.02
N TRP A 176 8.28 -1.71 -6.93
CA TRP A 176 9.15 -0.62 -6.47
C TRP A 176 10.16 -0.19 -7.55
N ASN A 177 10.72 -1.18 -8.26
CA ASN A 177 11.68 -0.98 -9.34
C ASN A 177 11.03 -0.76 -10.71
N PHE A 178 9.70 -0.83 -10.80
CA PHE A 178 8.99 -0.68 -12.05
C PHE A 178 8.98 0.79 -12.50
N THR A 179 9.39 1.01 -13.74
CA THR A 179 9.23 2.27 -14.46
C THR A 179 8.23 2.06 -15.58
N THR A 180 7.40 3.07 -15.87
CA THR A 180 6.39 2.96 -16.93
C THR A 180 6.99 3.01 -18.33
N ASP A 181 8.24 3.45 -18.46
CA ASP A 181 9.02 3.54 -19.69
C ASP A 181 9.39 2.17 -20.29
#